data_AF-A0A6N6ZCY8-F1
#
_entry.id   AF-A0A6N6ZCY8-F1
#
_cell.length_a   1.000
_cell.length_b   1.000
_cell.length_c   1.000
_cell.angle_alpha   90.00
_cell.angle_beta   90.00
_cell.angle_gamma   90.00
#
_symmetry.space_group_name_H-M   'P 1'
#
loop_
_entity.id
_entity.type
_entity.pdbx_description
1 polymer ?
#
loop_
_entity_poly.entity_id
_entity_poly.type
_entity_poly.pdbx_seq_one_letter_code
_entity_poly.pdbx_strand_id
1 'polypeptide(L)'
;MNAFTRLLFAGLAFAGGIVPANQAQTLGVYDSRAIAIAYAGSPRHEALIERTRQAYAQAKAAGDPAEARRLEQSMRDLQRQLHRQAFAKAPVDDLLVLIDAQLPDIMAAADVDLLVSQWDARTLAAYPEQPRVDVTWPLVEAFEPTPRQRQYVQDLLPAKPNSQPE
;
A
#
# COMPACT_ATOMS: atom_id res chain seq x y z
N MET A 1 -42.29 -9.27 29.81
CA MET A 1 -42.08 -9.73 28.42
C MET A 1 -41.77 -8.51 27.57
N ASN A 2 -40.59 -8.54 26.95
CA ASN A 2 -39.90 -7.42 26.33
C ASN A 2 -40.41 -7.14 24.91
N ALA A 3 -40.41 -5.87 24.50
CA ALA A 3 -40.09 -5.47 23.12
C ALA A 3 -39.88 -3.95 23.03
N PHE A 4 -38.67 -3.50 23.32
CA PHE A 4 -38.13 -2.23 22.79
C PHE A 4 -36.83 -2.58 22.08
N THR A 5 -36.90 -2.84 20.78
CA THR A 5 -35.68 -2.97 19.95
C THR A 5 -35.54 -1.69 19.15
N ARG A 6 -34.60 -0.87 19.62
CA ARG A 6 -34.17 0.38 19.00
C ARG A 6 -33.41 0.09 17.71
N LEU A 7 -33.74 0.81 16.65
CA LEU A 7 -32.84 1.08 15.53
C LEU A 7 -31.57 1.74 16.08
N LEU A 8 -30.41 1.14 15.81
CA LEU A 8 -29.11 1.81 15.93
C LEU A 8 -28.51 1.90 14.53
N PHE A 9 -28.60 3.08 13.93
CA PHE A 9 -27.64 3.52 12.94
C PHE A 9 -26.32 3.81 13.67
N ALA A 10 -25.33 2.94 13.51
CA ALA A 10 -23.96 3.25 13.89
C ALA A 10 -23.27 3.87 12.67
N GLY A 11 -22.90 5.15 12.79
CA GLY A 11 -22.15 5.88 11.77
C GLY A 11 -20.75 5.31 11.59
N LEU A 12 -20.33 5.19 10.34
CA LEU A 12 -18.99 4.77 9.97
C LEU A 12 -18.07 6.00 10.02
N ALA A 13 -17.22 6.06 11.05
CA ALA A 13 -16.08 6.98 11.11
C ALA A 13 -14.80 6.12 11.17
N PHE A 14 -14.18 5.86 10.02
CA PHE A 14 -12.84 5.27 9.97
C PHE A 14 -11.80 6.38 10.07
N ALA A 15 -11.43 6.73 11.30
CA ALA A 15 -10.23 7.49 11.60
C ALA A 15 -9.17 6.51 12.09
N GLY A 16 -8.30 6.02 11.21
CA GLY A 16 -6.99 5.40 11.50
C GLY A 16 -6.86 4.59 12.80
N GLY A 17 -7.89 3.82 13.15
CA GLY A 17 -8.04 3.26 14.48
C GLY A 17 -7.20 2.00 14.60
N ILE A 18 -6.19 2.03 15.47
CA ILE A 18 -5.58 0.81 15.98
C ILE A 18 -6.71 -0.01 16.63
N VAL A 19 -7.13 -1.08 15.96
CA VAL A 19 -8.05 -2.05 16.56
C VAL A 19 -7.36 -2.59 17.81
N PRO A 20 -7.96 -2.52 19.02
CA PRO A 20 -7.32 -3.06 20.21
C PRO A 20 -6.97 -4.53 20.02
N ALA A 21 -5.86 -5.00 20.60
CA ALA A 21 -5.40 -6.40 20.48
C ALA A 21 -6.47 -7.45 20.84
N ASN A 22 -7.40 -7.10 21.73
CA ASN A 22 -8.51 -7.95 22.15
C ASN A 22 -9.74 -7.89 21.21
N GLN A 23 -9.68 -7.14 20.11
CA GLN A 23 -10.77 -6.99 19.14
C GLN A 23 -10.42 -7.44 17.72
N ALA A 24 -9.13 -7.47 17.34
CA ALA A 24 -8.72 -8.10 16.09
C ALA A 24 -8.72 -9.63 16.26
N GLN A 25 -9.58 -10.30 15.51
CA GLN A 25 -9.71 -11.75 15.49
C GLN A 25 -8.75 -12.36 14.48
N THR A 26 -8.51 -11.67 13.35
CA THR A 26 -7.62 -12.16 12.28
C THR A 26 -6.77 -11.03 11.69
N LEU A 27 -5.48 -11.27 11.47
CA LEU A 27 -4.56 -10.35 10.82
C LEU A 27 -4.40 -10.66 9.33
N GLY A 28 -4.61 -9.67 8.48
CA GLY A 28 -4.18 -9.70 7.08
C GLY A 28 -2.72 -9.31 6.98
N VAL A 29 -1.85 -10.27 6.67
CA VAL A 29 -0.42 -10.05 6.50
C VAL A 29 -0.08 -9.87 5.02
N TYR A 30 0.76 -8.89 4.70
CA TYR A 30 1.18 -8.64 3.32
C TYR A 30 2.68 -8.36 3.17
N ASP A 31 3.24 -8.69 1.99
CA ASP A 31 4.59 -8.28 1.61
C ASP A 31 4.59 -6.87 1.00
N SER A 32 5.17 -5.89 1.70
CA SER A 32 5.21 -4.50 1.21
C SER A 32 5.96 -4.35 -0.11
N ARG A 33 6.92 -5.23 -0.40
CA ARG A 33 7.69 -5.23 -1.65
C ARG A 33 6.80 -5.50 -2.85
N ALA A 34 5.88 -6.46 -2.71
CA ALA A 34 4.93 -6.81 -3.76
C ALA A 34 4.01 -5.63 -4.10
N ILE A 35 3.57 -4.88 -3.07
CA ILE A 35 2.72 -3.69 -3.24
C ILE A 35 3.46 -2.60 -4.03
N ALA A 36 4.73 -2.35 -3.71
CA ALA A 36 5.54 -1.36 -4.41
C ALA A 36 5.79 -1.73 -5.88
N ILE A 37 6.07 -3.00 -6.17
CA ILE A 37 6.23 -3.50 -7.55
C ILE A 37 4.90 -3.39 -8.31
N ALA A 38 3.78 -3.73 -7.67
CA ALA A 38 2.45 -3.64 -8.27
C ALA A 38 2.12 -2.19 -8.64
N TYR A 39 2.33 -1.25 -7.71
CA TYR A 39 2.15 0.18 -7.96
C TYR A 39 3.02 0.67 -9.12
N ALA A 40 4.31 0.31 -9.17
CA ALA A 40 5.21 0.73 -10.24
C ALA A 40 4.74 0.29 -11.65
N GLY A 41 3.97 -0.80 -11.74
CA GLY A 41 3.33 -1.29 -12.96
C GLY A 41 1.86 -0.91 -13.13
N SER A 42 1.35 0.04 -12.36
CA SER A 42 -0.07 0.40 -12.35
C SER A 42 -0.42 1.57 -13.29
N PRO A 43 -1.69 1.68 -13.73
CA PRO A 43 -2.19 2.88 -14.42
C PRO A 43 -2.02 4.16 -13.59
N ARG A 44 -2.07 4.06 -12.25
CA ARG A 44 -1.89 5.20 -11.34
C ARG A 44 -0.48 5.77 -11.42
N HIS A 45 0.54 4.90 -11.41
CA HIS A 45 1.93 5.32 -11.57
C HIS A 45 2.19 5.87 -12.96
N GLU A 46 1.67 5.22 -14.00
CA GLU A 46 1.77 5.71 -15.38
C GLU A 46 1.20 7.13 -15.52
N ALA A 47 0.00 7.37 -14.96
CA ALA A 47 -0.62 8.70 -14.97
C ALA A 47 0.22 9.75 -14.19
N LEU A 48 0.89 9.36 -13.10
CA LEU A 48 1.82 10.25 -12.39
C LEU A 48 3.03 10.62 -13.25
N ILE A 49 3.63 9.64 -13.92
CA ILE A 49 4.77 9.87 -14.81
C ILE A 49 4.39 10.81 -15.95
N GLU A 50 3.25 10.55 -16.60
CA GLU A 50 2.81 11.36 -17.74
C GLU A 50 2.49 12.80 -17.31
N ARG A 51 1.76 12.99 -16.21
CA ARG A 51 1.48 14.34 -15.67
C ARG A 51 2.77 15.09 -15.34
N THR A 52 3.73 14.43 -14.69
CA THR A 52 5.00 15.08 -14.34
C THR A 52 5.83 15.43 -15.58
N ARG A 53 5.82 14.57 -16.59
CA ARG A 53 6.48 14.83 -17.89
C ARG A 53 5.88 16.06 -18.57
N GLN A 54 4.56 16.16 -18.62
CA GLN A 54 3.86 17.30 -19.21
C GLN A 54 4.16 18.60 -18.44
N ALA A 55 4.09 18.57 -17.11
CA ALA A 55 4.42 19.72 -16.27
C ALA A 55 5.88 20.17 -16.47
N TYR A 56 6.82 19.22 -16.60
CA TYR A 56 8.22 19.53 -16.85
C TYR A 56 8.42 20.20 -18.22
N ALA A 57 7.76 19.70 -19.27
CA ALA A 57 7.81 20.30 -20.60
C ALA A 57 7.23 21.73 -20.60
N GLN A 58 6.12 21.96 -19.87
CA GLN A 58 5.54 23.28 -19.69
C GLN A 58 6.48 24.24 -18.97
N ALA A 59 7.11 23.80 -17.87
CA ALA A 59 8.09 24.60 -17.14
C ALA A 59 9.28 25.01 -18.02
N LYS A 60 9.77 24.08 -18.87
CA LYS A 60 10.83 24.38 -19.85
C LYS A 60 10.38 25.40 -20.90
N ALA A 61 9.19 25.24 -21.47
CA ALA A 61 8.64 26.17 -22.46
C ALA A 61 8.39 27.56 -21.88
N ALA A 62 8.00 27.64 -20.60
CA ALA A 62 7.80 28.90 -19.87
C ALA A 62 9.11 29.56 -19.40
N GLY A 63 10.27 28.91 -19.60
CA GLY A 63 11.55 29.42 -19.10
C GLY A 63 11.63 29.42 -17.57
N ASP A 64 10.96 28.47 -16.91
CA ASP A 64 10.97 28.30 -15.45
C ASP A 64 11.89 27.12 -15.04
N PRO A 65 13.20 27.38 -14.86
CA PRO A 65 14.14 26.35 -14.46
C PRO A 65 13.98 25.95 -12.99
N ALA A 66 13.34 26.75 -12.15
CA ALA A 66 13.12 26.41 -10.75
C ALA A 66 12.08 25.30 -10.65
N GLU A 67 10.96 25.45 -11.36
CA GLU A 67 9.92 24.44 -11.40
C GLU A 67 10.40 23.15 -12.08
N ALA A 68 11.12 23.26 -13.20
CA ALA A 68 11.70 22.09 -13.85
C ALA A 68 12.62 21.29 -12.91
N ARG A 69 13.48 21.96 -12.13
CA ARG A 69 14.35 21.30 -11.13
C ARG A 69 13.56 20.68 -9.98
N ARG A 70 12.49 21.33 -9.51
CA ARG A 70 11.63 20.81 -8.45
C ARG A 70 10.95 19.50 -8.88
N LEU A 71 10.38 19.48 -10.09
CA LEU A 71 9.75 18.29 -10.66
C LEU A 71 10.75 17.14 -10.82
N GLU A 72 11.94 17.43 -11.35
CA GLU A 72 13.01 16.43 -11.49
C GLU A 72 13.44 15.86 -10.13
N GLN A 73 13.58 16.71 -9.12
CA GLN A 73 13.92 16.29 -7.76
C GLN A 73 12.82 15.40 -7.16
N SER A 74 11.54 15.78 -7.30
CA SER A 74 10.42 14.97 -6.81
C SER A 74 10.38 13.57 -7.45
N MET A 75 10.72 13.45 -8.74
CA MET A 75 10.78 12.15 -9.41
C MET A 75 11.94 11.29 -8.91
N ARG A 76 13.11 11.89 -8.64
CA ARG A 76 14.22 11.17 -8.00
C ARG A 76 13.87 10.70 -6.60
N ASP A 77 13.19 11.54 -5.82
CA ASP A 77 12.76 11.19 -4.47
C ASP A 77 11.78 10.03 -4.48
N LEU A 78 10.78 10.08 -5.38
CA LEU A 78 9.84 8.99 -5.59
C LEU A 78 10.56 7.70 -6.01
N GLN A 79 11.50 7.76 -6.96
CA GLN A 79 12.26 6.58 -7.39
C GLN A 79 13.02 5.95 -6.22
N ARG A 80 13.74 6.76 -5.43
CA ARG A 80 14.46 6.26 -4.24
C ARG A 80 13.52 5.63 -3.23
N GLN A 81 12.35 6.23 -3.01
CA GLN A 81 11.34 5.67 -2.10
C GLN A 81 10.82 4.32 -2.60
N LEU A 82 10.42 4.23 -3.87
CA LEU A 82 9.93 2.99 -4.47
C LEU A 82 11.00 1.89 -4.46
N HIS A 83 12.28 2.23 -4.65
CA HIS A 83 13.38 1.28 -4.51
C HIS A 83 13.48 0.71 -3.09
N ARG A 84 13.42 1.57 -2.05
CA ARG A 84 13.42 1.12 -0.65
C ARG A 84 12.19 0.27 -0.33
N GLN A 85 11.04 0.60 -0.89
CA GLN A 85 9.80 -0.15 -0.68
C GLN A 85 9.81 -1.51 -1.40
N ALA A 86 10.32 -1.57 -2.64
CA ALA A 86 10.33 -2.79 -3.45
C ALA A 86 11.48 -3.76 -3.10
N PHE A 87 12.64 -3.28 -2.67
CA PHE A 87 13.82 -4.12 -2.46
C PHE A 87 14.25 -4.29 -1.00
N ALA A 88 13.72 -3.46 -0.08
CA ALA A 88 13.98 -3.57 1.34
C ALA A 88 12.67 -3.85 2.12
N LYS A 89 12.54 -3.29 3.33
CA LYS A 89 11.42 -3.49 4.25
C LYS A 89 10.66 -2.20 4.56
N ALA A 90 10.81 -1.19 3.69
CA ALA A 90 10.19 0.10 3.94
C ALA A 90 8.65 -0.01 3.95
N PRO A 91 7.97 0.79 4.78
CA PRO A 91 6.52 0.85 4.80
C PRO A 91 5.94 1.38 3.49
N VAL A 92 4.70 1.00 3.19
CA VAL A 92 3.96 1.34 1.96
C VAL A 92 2.60 1.98 2.25
N ASP A 93 2.43 2.59 3.42
CA ASP A 93 1.20 3.28 3.81
C ASP A 93 0.78 4.34 2.78
N ASP A 94 1.74 5.04 2.19
CA ASP A 94 1.52 6.02 1.13
C ASP A 94 0.94 5.39 -0.14
N LEU A 95 1.29 4.15 -0.44
CA LEU A 95 0.72 3.40 -1.56
C LEU A 95 -0.67 2.86 -1.21
N LEU A 96 -0.86 2.33 0.00
CA LEU A 96 -2.15 1.80 0.45
C LEU A 96 -3.27 2.86 0.44
N VAL A 97 -2.93 4.13 0.68
CA VAL A 97 -3.87 5.26 0.53
C VAL A 97 -4.41 5.37 -0.91
N LEU A 98 -3.67 4.95 -1.93
CA LEU A 98 -4.10 5.01 -3.33
C LEU A 98 -5.18 3.97 -3.68
N ILE A 99 -5.41 3.00 -2.78
CA ILE A 99 -6.43 1.96 -2.88
C ILE A 99 -7.36 1.94 -1.66
N ASP A 100 -7.44 3.03 -0.91
CA ASP A 100 -8.20 3.13 0.34
C ASP A 100 -9.67 2.70 0.20
N ALA A 101 -10.30 3.05 -0.92
CA ALA A 101 -11.68 2.70 -1.24
C ALA A 101 -11.87 1.20 -1.47
N GLN A 102 -10.84 0.46 -1.88
CA GLN A 102 -10.89 -1.00 -2.07
C GLN A 102 -10.55 -1.78 -0.80
N LEU A 103 -9.84 -1.17 0.16
CA LEU A 103 -9.36 -1.88 1.35
C LEU A 103 -10.49 -2.52 2.18
N PRO A 104 -11.64 -1.87 2.45
CA PRO A 104 -12.72 -2.50 3.22
C PRO A 104 -13.23 -3.80 2.58
N ASP A 105 -13.41 -3.81 1.26
CA ASP A 105 -13.90 -4.99 0.53
C ASP A 105 -12.85 -6.11 0.51
N ILE A 106 -11.57 -5.76 0.32
CA ILE A 106 -10.46 -6.72 0.38
C ILE A 106 -10.36 -7.36 1.76
N MET A 107 -10.46 -6.54 2.81
CA MET A 107 -10.38 -7.02 4.19
C MET A 107 -11.57 -7.91 4.55
N ALA A 108 -12.79 -7.50 4.17
CA ALA A 108 -14.00 -8.28 4.39
C ALA A 108 -13.97 -9.62 3.63
N ALA A 109 -13.51 -9.63 2.37
CA ALA A 109 -13.41 -10.84 1.56
C ALA A 109 -12.37 -11.84 2.12
N ALA A 110 -11.33 -11.34 2.79
CA ALA A 110 -10.31 -12.14 3.43
C ALA A 110 -10.62 -12.49 4.90
N ASP A 111 -11.73 -12.00 5.45
CA ASP A 111 -12.11 -12.13 6.87
C ASP A 111 -10.99 -11.66 7.83
N VAL A 112 -10.44 -10.47 7.56
CA VAL A 112 -9.36 -9.87 8.36
C VAL A 112 -9.76 -8.52 8.95
N ASP A 113 -9.31 -8.26 10.18
CA ASP A 113 -9.64 -7.03 10.92
C ASP A 113 -8.54 -5.96 10.83
N LEU A 114 -7.29 -6.39 10.59
CA LEU A 114 -6.12 -5.52 10.59
C LEU A 114 -5.13 -5.93 9.51
N LEU A 115 -4.71 -4.98 8.68
CA LEU A 115 -3.62 -5.16 7.73
C LEU A 115 -2.28 -4.85 8.41
N VAL A 116 -1.32 -5.77 8.29
CA VAL A 116 0.01 -5.62 8.89
C VAL A 116 1.07 -6.07 7.88
N SER A 117 2.10 -5.24 7.66
CA SER A 117 3.23 -5.68 6.86
C SER A 117 3.93 -6.85 7.54
N GLN A 118 4.32 -7.88 6.78
CA GLN A 118 5.10 -9.00 7.31
C GLN A 118 6.47 -8.57 7.89
N TRP A 119 6.91 -7.35 7.59
CA TRP A 119 8.15 -6.76 8.08
C TRP A 119 7.97 -5.95 9.37
N ASP A 120 6.73 -5.65 9.80
CA ASP A 120 6.44 -4.95 11.05
C ASP A 120 6.43 -5.92 12.24
N ALA A 121 7.64 -6.30 12.68
CA ALA A 121 7.81 -7.21 13.81
C ALA A 121 7.18 -6.68 15.11
N ARG A 122 7.10 -5.36 15.29
CA ARG A 122 6.53 -4.75 16.50
C ARG A 122 5.03 -4.98 16.55
N THR A 123 4.32 -4.68 15.46
CA THR A 123 2.88 -4.91 15.39
C THR A 123 2.59 -6.41 15.44
N LEU A 124 3.30 -7.24 14.68
CA LEU A 124 3.10 -8.70 14.72
C LEU A 124 3.31 -9.31 16.12
N ALA A 125 4.24 -8.78 16.91
CA ALA A 125 4.47 -9.24 18.28
C ALA A 125 3.38 -8.81 19.27
N ALA A 126 2.60 -7.77 18.95
CA ALA A 126 1.45 -7.35 19.75
C ALA A 126 0.21 -8.27 19.56
N TYR A 127 0.23 -9.11 18.52
CA TYR A 127 -0.83 -10.08 18.18
C TYR A 127 -0.24 -11.49 17.98
N PRO A 128 0.34 -12.11 19.04
CA PRO A 128 1.06 -13.37 18.91
C PRO A 128 0.15 -14.59 18.68
N GLU A 129 -1.13 -14.51 19.08
CA GLU A 129 -2.07 -15.64 19.07
C GLU A 129 -3.11 -15.54 17.94
N GLN A 130 -3.22 -14.38 17.29
CA GLN A 130 -4.19 -14.14 16.24
C GLN A 130 -3.81 -14.89 14.95
N PRO A 131 -4.78 -15.60 14.32
CA PRO A 131 -4.64 -16.12 12.97
C PRO A 131 -4.14 -15.06 11.98
N ARG A 132 -3.34 -15.53 11.01
CA ARG A 132 -2.76 -14.69 9.96
C ARG A 132 -3.20 -15.20 8.60
N VAL A 133 -3.69 -14.30 7.76
CA VAL A 133 -4.11 -14.57 6.38
C VAL A 133 -3.20 -13.76 5.46
N ASP A 134 -2.58 -14.41 4.48
CA ASP A 134 -1.83 -13.69 3.45
C ASP A 134 -2.81 -12.97 2.51
N VAL A 135 -2.76 -11.66 2.51
CA VAL A 135 -3.61 -10.78 1.68
C VAL A 135 -2.79 -10.04 0.63
N THR A 136 -1.54 -10.47 0.38
CA THR A 136 -0.63 -9.81 -0.58
C THR A 136 -1.23 -9.74 -1.97
N TRP A 137 -1.75 -10.85 -2.50
CA TRP A 137 -2.30 -10.89 -3.87
C TRP A 137 -3.55 -10.03 -4.07
N PRO A 138 -4.56 -10.05 -3.18
CA PRO A 138 -5.67 -9.10 -3.24
C PRO A 138 -5.23 -7.64 -3.28
N LEU A 139 -4.24 -7.26 -2.47
CA LEU A 139 -3.70 -5.90 -2.46
C LEU A 139 -2.91 -5.58 -3.74
N VAL A 140 -2.17 -6.54 -4.28
CA VAL A 140 -1.44 -6.41 -5.56
C VAL A 140 -2.41 -6.16 -6.72
N GLU A 141 -3.48 -6.95 -6.83
CA GLU A 141 -4.43 -6.82 -7.94
C GLU A 141 -5.25 -5.52 -7.85
N ALA A 142 -5.42 -4.92 -6.66
CA ALA A 142 -6.05 -3.60 -6.50
C ALA A 142 -5.28 -2.45 -7.21
N PHE A 143 -4.00 -2.66 -7.51
CA PHE A 143 -3.20 -1.74 -8.32
C PHE A 143 -3.27 -2.02 -9.82
N GLU A 144 -3.91 -3.11 -10.24
CA GLU A 144 -4.02 -3.51 -11.65
C GLU A 144 -2.64 -3.53 -12.36
N PRO A 145 -1.64 -4.26 -11.83
CA PRO A 145 -0.30 -4.24 -12.39
C PRO A 145 -0.27 -4.85 -13.80
N THR A 146 0.66 -4.38 -14.63
CA THR A 146 0.93 -5.05 -15.92
C THR A 146 1.29 -6.54 -15.72
N PRO A 147 1.11 -7.39 -16.75
CA PRO A 147 1.49 -8.81 -16.66
C PRO A 147 2.95 -9.03 -16.28
N ARG A 148 3.86 -8.15 -16.73
CA ARG A 148 5.28 -8.20 -16.36
C ARG A 148 5.49 -7.96 -14.87
N GLN A 149 4.79 -7.00 -14.29
CA GLN A 149 4.94 -6.65 -12.88
C GLN A 149 4.27 -7.69 -12.00
N ARG A 150 3.16 -8.28 -12.45
CA ARG A 150 2.58 -9.49 -11.83
C ARG A 150 3.60 -10.64 -11.79
N GLN A 151 4.30 -10.90 -12.89
CA GLN A 151 5.37 -11.91 -12.92
C GLN A 151 6.49 -11.58 -11.94
N TYR A 152 6.93 -10.32 -11.88
CA TYR A 152 7.96 -9.91 -10.90
C TYR A 152 7.51 -10.08 -9.46
N VAL A 153 6.24 -9.84 -9.14
CA VAL A 153 5.70 -10.16 -7.81
C VAL A 153 5.76 -11.68 -7.56
N GLN A 154 5.36 -12.52 -8.52
CA GLN A 154 5.44 -13.98 -8.39
C GLN A 154 6.86 -14.46 -8.10
N ASP A 155 7.84 -13.91 -8.82
CA ASP A 155 9.26 -14.28 -8.65
C ASP A 155 9.86 -13.74 -7.34
N LEU A 156 9.35 -12.60 -6.85
CA LEU A 156 9.81 -11.92 -5.63
C LEU A 156 9.38 -12.62 -4.35
N LEU A 157 8.12 -13.04 -4.23
CA LEU A 157 7.56 -13.58 -2.98
C LEU A 157 8.36 -14.72 -2.35
N PRO A 158 8.94 -15.69 -3.10
CA PRO A 158 9.81 -16.72 -2.51
C PRO A 158 11.20 -16.21 -2.10
N ALA A 159 11.62 -15.02 -2.53
CA ALA A 159 12.95 -14.46 -2.29
C ALA A 159 13.06 -13.63 -1.01
N LYS A 160 14.20 -13.73 -0.31
CA LYS A 160 14.52 -12.88 0.85
C LYS A 160 14.75 -11.42 0.40
N PRO A 161 14.35 -10.41 1.19
CA PRO A 161 14.69 -9.02 0.91
C PRO A 161 16.20 -8.81 0.84
N ASN A 162 16.65 -7.84 0.06
CA ASN A 162 18.06 -7.45 0.07
C ASN A 162 18.40 -6.93 1.48
N SER A 163 19.44 -7.51 2.09
CA SER A 163 19.92 -7.18 3.43
C SER A 163 20.85 -5.96 3.48
N GLN A 164 21.03 -5.28 2.35
CA GLN A 164 21.89 -4.10 2.24
C GLN A 164 21.06 -2.84 2.52
N PRO A 165 21.36 -2.06 3.57
CA PRO A 165 20.81 -0.72 3.72
C PRO A 165 21.42 0.18 2.64
N GLU A 166 20.60 0.76 1.77
CA GLU A 166 20.98 1.96 1.00
C GLU A 166 20.83 3.21 1.87
#